data_AF-A0A0Q8RR79-F1
#
_entry.id   AF-A0A0Q8RR79-F1
#
_cell.length_a   1.000
_cell.length_b   1.000
_cell.length_c   1.000
_cell.angle_alpha   90.00
_cell.angle_beta   90.00
_cell.angle_gamma   90.00
#
_symmetry.space_group_name_H-M   'P 1'
#
loop_
_entity.id
_entity.type
_entity.pdbx_description
1 polymer ?
#
loop_
_entity_poly.entity_id
_entity_poly.type
_entity_poly.pdbx_seq_one_letter_code
_entity_poly.pdbx_strand_id
1 'polypeptide(L)'
;MRCWIAAYNAGAGYWVVSDKPPFRPVLVTTTAADYAAGKIRELHKGRGRGDCWEFKTRGWNGKQFQLIAASTTGMCRMIAPDGAWSLPTVVTQE
;
A
#
# COMPACT_ATOMS: atom_id res chain seq x y z
N MET A 1 2.01 -2.14 13.87
CA MET A 1 3.31 -2.74 14.24
C MET A 1 4.13 -2.94 12.98
N ARG A 2 5.44 -2.66 12.98
CA ARG A 2 6.31 -2.84 11.80
C ARG A 2 6.54 -4.34 11.59
N CYS A 3 6.16 -4.87 10.42
CA CYS A 3 6.30 -6.27 10.05
C CYS A 3 7.65 -6.55 9.40
N TRP A 4 8.18 -5.60 8.62
CA TRP A 4 9.46 -5.75 7.96
C TRP A 4 10.11 -4.39 7.66
N ILE A 5 11.40 -4.44 7.37
CA ILE A 5 12.22 -3.32 6.91
C ILE A 5 13.14 -3.82 5.79
N ALA A 6 13.42 -2.96 4.83
CA ALA A 6 14.41 -3.14 3.77
C ALA A 6 15.14 -1.80 3.53
N ALA A 7 16.14 -1.81 2.64
CA ALA A 7 17.05 -0.67 2.44
C ALA A 7 16.36 0.70 2.26
N TYR A 8 15.16 0.74 1.69
CA TYR A 8 14.39 1.97 1.45
C TYR A 8 12.90 1.85 1.76
N ASN A 9 12.50 0.74 2.39
CA ASN A 9 11.10 0.38 2.56
C ASN A 9 10.87 -0.15 3.97
N ALA A 10 9.65 0.03 4.46
CA ALA A 10 9.15 -0.69 5.62
C ALA A 10 7.67 -0.98 5.40
N GLY A 11 7.19 -2.06 6.00
CA GLY A 11 5.78 -2.39 5.98
C GLY A 11 5.24 -2.58 7.38
N ALA A 12 4.05 -2.05 7.62
CA ALA A 12 3.26 -2.29 8.80
C ALA A 12 2.13 -3.28 8.52
N GLY A 13 1.82 -4.08 9.54
CA GLY A 13 0.68 -4.98 9.53
C GLY A 13 -0.62 -4.27 9.90
N TYR A 14 -1.68 -4.55 9.14
CA TYR A 14 -3.06 -4.16 9.44
C TYR A 14 -3.97 -5.38 9.41
N TRP A 15 -4.87 -5.45 10.38
CA TRP A 15 -5.88 -6.50 10.52
C TRP A 15 -7.25 -5.88 10.71
N VAL A 16 -8.28 -6.57 10.22
CA VAL A 16 -9.66 -6.35 10.64
C VAL A 16 -9.96 -7.35 11.75
N VAL A 17 -10.49 -6.86 12.86
CA VAL A 17 -10.76 -7.68 14.05
C VAL A 17 -12.19 -7.38 14.50
N SER A 18 -12.94 -8.42 14.84
CA SER A 18 -14.24 -8.26 15.49
C SER A 18 -14.06 -7.57 16.84
N ASP A 19 -15.03 -6.78 17.27
CA ASP A 19 -15.02 -6.06 18.55
C ASP A 19 -15.34 -6.97 19.75
N LYS A 20 -15.78 -8.21 19.49
CA LYS A 20 -16.21 -9.19 20.50
C LYS A 20 -15.49 -10.53 20.32
N PRO A 21 -15.28 -11.30 21.41
CA PRO A 21 -14.79 -12.67 21.34
C PRO A 21 -15.61 -13.54 20.37
N PRO A 22 -14.98 -14.41 19.57
CA PRO A 22 -13.57 -14.78 19.62
C PRO A 22 -12.61 -13.87 18.80
N PHE A 23 -12.97 -12.59 18.56
CA PHE A 23 -12.20 -11.53 17.89
C PHE A 23 -11.80 -11.76 16.42
N ARG A 24 -11.50 -12.99 16.00
CA ARG A 24 -11.32 -13.42 14.59
C ARG A 24 -10.50 -12.44 13.73
N PRO A 25 -9.22 -12.16 14.07
CA PRO A 25 -8.40 -11.24 13.30
C PRO A 25 -8.15 -11.76 11.87
N VAL A 26 -8.37 -10.91 10.88
CA VAL A 26 -8.10 -11.18 9.46
C VAL A 26 -7.03 -10.22 8.97
N LEU A 27 -5.91 -10.75 8.49
CA LEU A 27 -4.81 -9.96 7.95
C LEU A 27 -5.26 -9.25 6.66
N VAL A 28 -5.07 -7.94 6.60
CA VAL A 28 -5.34 -7.13 5.41
C VAL A 28 -4.07 -7.00 4.56
N THR A 29 -2.98 -6.57 5.19
CA THR A 29 -1.69 -6.34 4.52
C THR A 29 -0.56 -6.27 5.55
N THR A 30 0.66 -6.59 5.13
CA THR A 30 1.89 -6.39 5.91
C THR A 30 2.79 -5.30 5.33
N THR A 31 2.33 -4.65 4.26
CA THR A 31 3.08 -3.67 3.46
C THR A 31 2.47 -2.27 3.60
N ALA A 32 1.69 -1.99 4.64
CA ALA A 32 1.15 -0.65 4.81
C ALA A 32 2.25 0.36 5.20
N ALA A 33 2.21 1.52 4.55
CA ALA A 33 2.97 2.70 4.95
C ALA A 33 2.17 3.54 5.95
N ASP A 34 0.87 3.72 5.71
CA ASP A 34 -0.02 4.50 6.57
C ASP A 34 -1.49 4.05 6.49
N TYR A 35 -2.28 4.60 7.42
CA TYR A 35 -3.73 4.53 7.42
C TYR A 35 -4.33 5.89 7.78
N ALA A 36 -5.29 6.35 6.99
CA ALA A 36 -6.09 7.52 7.31
C ALA A 36 -7.48 7.42 6.68
N ALA A 37 -8.52 7.83 7.42
CA ALA A 37 -9.89 7.97 6.92
C ALA A 37 -10.40 6.74 6.12
N GLY A 38 -10.23 5.53 6.68
CA GLY A 38 -10.68 4.31 6.00
C GLY A 38 -9.84 3.88 4.79
N LYS A 39 -8.68 4.49 4.55
CA LYS A 39 -7.76 4.13 3.46
C LYS A 39 -6.42 3.67 4.05
N ILE A 40 -5.99 2.46 3.67
CA ILE A 40 -4.63 1.95 3.93
C ILE A 40 -3.80 2.22 2.67
N ARG A 41 -2.65 2.87 2.83
CA ARG A 41 -1.73 3.15 1.72
C ARG A 41 -0.48 2.29 1.85
N GLU A 42 -0.02 1.80 0.71
CA GLU A 42 1.19 0.99 0.55
C GLU A 42 2.08 1.71 -0.48
N LEU A 43 3.29 2.08 -0.08
CA LEU A 43 4.24 2.82 -0.92
C LEU A 43 5.61 2.17 -0.81
N HIS A 44 6.13 1.61 -1.91
CA HIS A 44 7.43 0.94 -1.90
C HIS A 44 8.24 1.18 -3.16
N LYS A 45 9.55 1.31 -2.96
CA LYS A 45 10.58 1.27 -4.00
C LYS A 45 10.90 -0.17 -4.39
N GLY A 46 11.24 -0.38 -5.67
CA GLY A 46 11.68 -1.68 -6.17
C GLY A 46 12.99 -2.18 -5.52
N ARG A 47 14.13 -1.55 -5.84
CA ARG A 47 15.46 -2.04 -5.46
C ARG A 47 16.38 -0.98 -4.84
N GLY A 48 16.06 0.33 -4.85
CA GLY A 48 17.08 1.33 -4.50
C GLY A 48 16.69 2.82 -4.48
N ARG A 49 17.71 3.66 -4.24
CA ARG A 49 17.65 5.11 -4.45
C ARG A 49 17.58 5.38 -5.95
N GLY A 50 16.62 6.19 -6.38
CA GLY A 50 16.35 6.45 -7.81
C GLY A 50 15.46 5.39 -8.48
N ASP A 51 15.02 4.38 -7.73
CA ASP A 51 14.09 3.38 -8.24
C ASP A 51 12.65 3.89 -8.32
N CYS A 52 11.88 3.18 -9.13
CA CYS A 52 10.46 3.39 -9.28
C CYS A 52 9.68 2.99 -8.05
N TRP A 53 8.50 3.61 -7.96
CA TRP A 53 7.56 3.38 -6.90
C TRP A 53 6.38 2.54 -7.37
N GLU A 54 5.91 1.71 -6.46
CA GLU A 54 4.60 1.08 -6.50
C GLU A 54 3.72 1.70 -5.41
N PHE A 55 2.49 2.03 -5.78
CA PHE A 55 1.47 2.58 -4.90
C PHE A 55 0.25 1.67 -4.90
N LYS A 56 -0.27 1.33 -3.72
CA LYS A 56 -1.58 0.67 -3.57
C LYS A 56 -2.37 1.37 -2.49
N THR A 57 -3.66 1.59 -2.75
CA THR A 57 -4.61 2.09 -1.76
C THR A 57 -5.72 1.09 -1.59
N ARG A 58 -5.94 0.66 -0.34
CA ARG A 58 -7.08 -0.19 0.03
C ARG A 58 -8.10 0.65 0.79
N GLY A 59 -9.34 0.69 0.31
CA GLY A 59 -10.45 1.41 0.91
C GLY A 59 -11.35 0.49 1.73
N TRP A 60 -11.87 0.99 2.84
CA TRP A 60 -12.87 0.31 3.65
C TRP A 60 -14.25 0.42 3.00
N ASN A 61 -14.93 -0.71 2.80
CA ASN A 61 -16.26 -0.76 2.19
C ASN A 61 -17.41 -0.99 3.21
N GLY A 62 -17.14 -0.82 4.51
CA GLY A 62 -18.09 -1.17 5.58
C GLY A 62 -17.91 -2.58 6.15
N LYS A 63 -17.19 -3.47 5.46
CA LYS A 63 -16.96 -4.85 5.90
C LYS A 63 -15.51 -5.31 5.79
N GLN A 64 -14.79 -4.90 4.74
CA GLN A 64 -13.42 -5.27 4.49
C GLN A 64 -12.66 -4.16 3.76
N PHE A 65 -11.33 -4.22 3.81
CA PHE A 65 -10.48 -3.39 2.97
C PHE A 65 -10.30 -4.04 1.60
N GLN A 66 -10.67 -3.33 0.54
CA GLN A 66 -10.50 -3.78 -0.84
C GLN A 66 -9.56 -2.85 -1.60
N LEU A 67 -8.83 -3.38 -2.58
CA LEU A 67 -7.98 -2.55 -3.44
C LEU A 67 -8.87 -1.61 -4.27
N ILE A 68 -8.68 -0.30 -4.11
CA ILE A 68 -9.46 0.74 -4.82
C ILE A 68 -8.60 1.54 -5.80
N ALA A 69 -7.28 1.56 -5.59
CA ALA A 69 -6.34 2.18 -6.50
C ALA A 69 -5.00 1.47 -6.46
N ALA A 70 -4.35 1.36 -7.62
CA ALA A 70 -2.96 0.95 -7.72
C ALA A 70 -2.30 1.72 -8.87
N SER A 71 -1.04 2.09 -8.69
CA SER A 71 -0.24 2.74 -9.73
C SER A 71 1.24 2.45 -9.55
N THR A 72 2.00 2.68 -10.61
CA THR A 72 3.47 2.58 -10.61
C THR A 72 4.05 3.80 -11.34
N THR A 73 5.31 4.14 -11.03
CA THR A 73 6.04 5.08 -11.88
C THR A 73 6.68 4.44 -13.12
N GLY A 74 6.44 3.14 -13.32
CA GLY A 74 6.82 2.39 -14.51
C GLY A 74 8.31 2.07 -14.52
N MET A 75 8.99 2.45 -15.61
CA MET A 75 10.44 2.29 -15.73
C MET A 75 11.12 3.66 -15.68
N CYS A 76 11.90 3.89 -14.63
CA CYS A 76 12.38 5.23 -14.31
C CYS A 76 13.67 5.56 -15.03
N ARG A 77 14.59 4.58 -15.17
CA ARG A 77 15.90 4.72 -15.86
C ARG A 77 16.65 6.01 -15.49
N MET A 78 16.46 6.53 -14.27
CA MET A 78 17.00 7.81 -13.81
C MET A 78 16.59 9.03 -14.68
N ILE A 79 15.50 8.94 -15.44
CA ILE A 79 14.95 10.03 -16.26
C ILE A 79 14.44 11.18 -15.37
N ALA A 80 13.81 10.83 -14.25
CA ALA A 80 13.40 11.77 -13.21
C ALA A 80 13.50 11.11 -11.83
N PRO A 81 13.78 11.88 -10.75
CA PRO A 81 13.72 11.36 -9.39
C PRO A 81 12.38 10.68 -9.11
N ASP A 82 12.43 9.47 -8.56
CA ASP A 82 11.25 8.66 -8.21
C ASP A 82 10.32 8.26 -9.39
N GLY A 83 10.68 8.63 -10.63
CA GLY A 83 9.99 8.32 -11.88
C GLY A 83 9.21 9.50 -12.46
N ALA A 84 9.08 9.53 -13.79
CA ALA A 84 8.52 10.68 -14.51
C ALA A 84 6.99 10.65 -14.68
N TRP A 85 6.35 9.51 -14.39
CA TRP A 85 4.93 9.29 -14.69
C TRP A 85 4.20 8.67 -13.50
N SER A 86 2.88 8.86 -13.47
CA SER A 86 1.95 8.08 -12.67
C SER A 86 1.15 7.20 -13.62
N LEU A 87 1.36 5.89 -13.56
CA LEU A 87 0.72 4.91 -14.44
C LEU A 87 -0.27 4.07 -13.61
N PRO A 88 -1.58 4.35 -13.66
CA PRO A 88 -2.58 3.57 -12.94
C PRO A 88 -2.70 2.16 -13.50
N THR A 89 -2.77 1.18 -12.61
CA THR A 89 -3.03 -0.24 -12.94
C THR A 89 -4.38 -0.71 -12.41
N VAL A 90 -4.93 -0.03 -11.39
CA VAL A 90 -6.28 -0.23 -10.88
C VAL A 90 -6.89 1.13 -10.55
N VAL A 91 -8.12 1.37 -11.02
CA VAL A 91 -8.94 2.53 -10.67
C VAL A 91 -10.37 2.05 -10.49
N THR A 92 -10.98 2.31 -9.33
CA THR A 92 -12.40 2.04 -9.08
C THR A 92 -13.19 3.34 -9.08
N GLN A 93 -14.44 3.30 -9.55
CA GLN A 93 -15.39 4.41 -9.35
C GLN A 93 -15.85 4.38 -7.88
N GLU A 94 -15.82 5.53 -7.21
CA GLU A 94 -16.35 5.69 -5.84
C GLU A 94 -17.88 5.69 -5.84
#